data_AF-A0A1F3SN25-F1
#
_entry.id   AF-A0A1F3SN25-F1
#
_cell.length_a   1.000
_cell.length_b   1.000
_cell.length_c   1.000
_cell.angle_alpha   90.00
_cell.angle_beta   90.00
_cell.angle_gamma   90.00
#
_symmetry.space_group_name_H-M   'P 1'
#
loop_
_entity.id
_entity.type
_entity.pdbx_description
1 polymer ?
#
loop_
_entity_poly.entity_id
_entity_poly.type
_entity_poly.pdbx_seq_one_letter_code
_entity_poly.pdbx_strand_id
1 'polypeptide(L)'
;MENIHTFKKYFNNSKFARIAIEVLFVFLLLGLINVVPLVGRTASVSYFAPTSAIKYYTFGYNDTVTDLLWLRLIQDYDYCEYAKSKKSDSIWSGMQVRNSGCNKGWVFHMLDIITELSPRFRTPYATGGLVLDFLVHDSNGATLIYDKAVIRFPNDWPILYRAGYHYMAENQNI
;
A
#
# COMPACT_ATOMS: atom_id res chain seq x y z
N MET A 1 -65.79 11.45 -5.28
CA MET A 1 -65.24 10.94 -4.00
C MET A 1 -65.47 9.42 -3.90
N GLU A 2 -64.95 8.61 -4.82
CA GLU A 2 -65.18 7.14 -4.82
C GLU A 2 -63.92 6.28 -4.58
N ASN A 3 -62.72 6.89 -4.55
CA ASN A 3 -61.46 6.14 -4.50
C ASN A 3 -60.97 5.73 -3.11
N ILE A 4 -61.60 6.20 -2.02
CA ILE A 4 -61.13 5.92 -0.64
C ILE A 4 -61.70 4.60 -0.11
N HIS A 5 -62.89 4.18 -0.54
CA HIS A 5 -63.53 2.95 -0.06
C HIS A 5 -62.93 1.67 -0.67
N THR A 6 -62.45 1.74 -1.92
CA THR A 6 -61.75 0.64 -2.60
C THR A 6 -60.37 0.36 -2.00
N PHE A 7 -59.67 1.39 -1.53
CA PHE A 7 -58.34 1.25 -0.92
C PHE A 7 -58.40 0.50 0.44
N LYS A 8 -59.44 0.76 1.24
CA LYS A 8 -59.63 0.11 2.55
C LYS A 8 -59.95 -1.39 2.44
N LYS A 9 -60.62 -1.82 1.35
CA LYS A 9 -60.96 -3.23 1.12
C LYS A 9 -59.74 -4.06 0.72
N TYR A 10 -58.75 -3.45 0.08
CA TYR A 10 -57.49 -4.11 -0.28
C TYR A 10 -56.61 -4.41 0.94
N PHE A 11 -56.61 -3.53 1.95
CA PHE A 11 -55.79 -3.69 3.16
C PHE A 11 -56.35 -4.70 4.17
N ASN A 12 -57.65 -5.02 4.11
CA ASN A 12 -58.31 -5.93 5.06
C ASN A 12 -58.33 -7.40 4.60
N ASN A 13 -57.56 -7.75 3.58
CA ASN A 13 -57.56 -9.09 2.99
C ASN A 13 -56.32 -9.86 3.48
N SER A 14 -56.51 -10.76 4.45
CA SER A 14 -55.43 -11.51 5.12
C SER A 14 -54.52 -12.30 4.16
N LYS A 15 -55.01 -12.65 2.97
CA LYS A 15 -54.22 -13.29 1.91
C LYS A 15 -53.15 -12.37 1.31
N PHE A 16 -53.44 -11.07 1.16
CA PHE A 16 -52.48 -10.09 0.66
C PHE A 16 -51.37 -9.82 1.69
N ALA A 17 -51.73 -9.74 2.98
CA ALA A 17 -50.76 -9.60 4.05
C ALA A 17 -49.80 -10.80 4.11
N ARG A 18 -50.30 -12.03 3.91
CA ARG A 18 -49.46 -13.23 3.87
C ARG A 18 -48.49 -13.22 2.69
N ILE A 19 -48.95 -12.87 1.49
CA ILE A 19 -48.07 -12.78 0.30
C ILE A 19 -46.99 -11.71 0.51
N ALA A 20 -47.34 -10.56 1.08
CA ALA A 20 -46.38 -9.50 1.36
C ALA A 20 -45.31 -9.93 2.38
N ILE A 21 -45.68 -10.71 3.40
CA ILE A 21 -44.74 -11.24 4.40
C ILE A 21 -43.80 -12.27 3.76
N GLU A 22 -44.30 -13.18 2.92
CA GLU A 22 -43.47 -14.17 2.23
C GLU A 22 -42.46 -13.49 1.28
N VAL A 23 -42.90 -12.46 0.54
CA VAL A 23 -42.02 -11.68 -0.34
C VAL A 23 -40.96 -10.94 0.49
N LEU A 24 -41.33 -10.31 1.60
CA LEU A 24 -40.40 -9.64 2.51
C LEU A 24 -39.37 -10.63 3.09
N PHE A 25 -39.82 -11.84 3.45
CA PHE A 25 -38.96 -12.89 3.99
C PHE A 25 -37.96 -13.40 2.94
N VAL A 26 -38.39 -13.57 1.68
CA VAL A 26 -37.51 -13.92 0.56
C VAL A 26 -36.50 -12.80 0.29
N PHE A 27 -36.89 -11.52 0.33
CA PHE A 27 -35.96 -10.40 0.19
C PHE A 27 -34.95 -10.32 1.35
N LEU A 28 -35.36 -10.62 2.58
CA LEU A 28 -34.48 -10.71 3.74
C LEU A 28 -33.47 -11.86 3.62
N LEU A 29 -33.92 -13.03 3.15
CA LEU A 29 -33.05 -14.19 2.90
C LEU A 29 -32.05 -13.90 1.78
N LEU A 30 -32.50 -13.30 0.66
CA LEU A 30 -31.62 -12.88 -0.43
C LEU A 30 -30.63 -11.80 0.02
N GLY A 31 -31.06 -10.88 0.89
CA GLY A 31 -30.18 -9.91 1.54
C GLY A 31 -29.07 -10.61 2.30
N LEU A 32 -29.41 -11.54 3.21
CA LEU A 32 -28.46 -12.28 4.05
C LEU A 32 -27.44 -13.12 3.24
N ILE A 33 -27.86 -13.73 2.12
CA ILE A 33 -26.96 -14.49 1.24
C ILE A 33 -25.91 -13.58 0.59
N ASN A 34 -26.26 -12.31 0.29
CA ASN A 34 -25.33 -11.32 -0.27
C ASN A 34 -24.49 -10.58 0.78
N VAL A 35 -24.80 -10.70 2.08
CA VAL A 35 -24.01 -10.11 3.18
C VAL A 35 -22.96 -11.09 3.74
N VAL A 36 -22.86 -12.32 3.23
CA VAL A 36 -21.66 -13.12 3.50
C VAL A 36 -20.52 -12.46 2.73
N PRO A 37 -19.60 -11.74 3.40
CA PRO A 37 -18.44 -11.26 2.68
C PRO A 37 -17.67 -12.51 2.28
N LEU A 38 -17.18 -12.52 1.04
CA LEU A 38 -16.14 -13.42 0.57
C LEU A 38 -14.84 -13.18 1.38
N VAL A 39 -14.86 -13.49 2.68
CA VAL A 39 -13.67 -13.54 3.54
C VAL A 39 -12.96 -14.84 3.18
N GLY A 40 -12.25 -14.83 2.06
CA GLY A 40 -11.68 -16.07 1.54
C GLY A 40 -10.81 -15.96 0.29
N ARG A 41 -10.44 -14.76 -0.17
CA ARG A 41 -9.32 -14.60 -1.10
C ARG A 41 -8.42 -13.50 -0.59
N THR A 42 -7.37 -13.88 0.11
CA THR A 42 -6.15 -13.07 0.20
C THR A 42 -5.56 -13.01 -1.20
N ALA A 43 -6.11 -12.14 -2.05
CA ALA A 43 -5.46 -11.76 -3.29
C ALA A 43 -4.07 -11.22 -2.89
N SER A 44 -3.01 -11.87 -3.38
CA SER A 44 -1.67 -11.35 -3.24
C SER A 44 -1.64 -9.99 -3.92
N VAL A 45 -1.74 -8.91 -3.15
CA VAL A 45 -1.61 -7.55 -3.67
C VAL A 45 -0.18 -7.43 -4.22
N SER A 46 -0.07 -7.45 -5.54
CA SER A 46 1.14 -7.14 -6.27
C SER A 46 1.10 -5.64 -6.53
N TYR A 47 2.02 -4.91 -5.91
CA TYR A 47 2.07 -3.46 -6.06
C TYR A 47 2.82 -3.14 -7.34
N PHE A 48 2.20 -2.31 -8.19
CA PHE A 48 2.86 -1.78 -9.37
C PHE A 48 3.55 -0.47 -8.98
N ALA A 49 4.87 -0.41 -9.12
CA ALA A 49 5.58 0.86 -8.98
C ALA A 49 5.34 1.71 -10.24
N PRO A 50 5.18 3.03 -10.12
CA PRO A 50 5.13 3.89 -11.28
C PRO A 50 6.40 3.71 -12.11
N THR A 51 6.31 3.93 -13.41
CA THR A 51 7.50 3.93 -14.29
C THR A 51 8.11 5.32 -14.34
N SER A 52 9.38 5.44 -14.71
CA SER A 52 10.05 6.74 -14.90
C SER A 52 9.35 7.62 -15.95
N ALA A 53 8.48 7.05 -16.79
CA ALA A 53 7.66 7.80 -17.74
C ALA A 53 6.68 8.77 -17.06
N ILE A 54 6.34 8.58 -15.79
CA ILE A 54 5.41 9.44 -15.05
C ILE A 54 5.82 10.92 -15.06
N LYS A 55 7.13 11.21 -15.13
CA LYS A 55 7.68 12.56 -15.24
C LYS A 55 7.16 13.34 -16.46
N TYR A 56 6.82 12.64 -17.54
CA TYR A 56 6.25 13.27 -18.74
C TYR A 56 4.73 13.48 -18.64
N TYR A 57 4.07 12.84 -17.67
CA TYR A 57 2.61 12.91 -17.46
C TYR A 57 2.20 13.79 -16.28
N THR A 58 3.15 14.45 -15.59
CA THR A 58 2.84 15.34 -14.46
C THR A 58 2.37 16.73 -14.89
N PHE A 59 2.55 17.13 -16.15
CA PHE A 59 2.19 18.45 -16.69
C PHE A 59 2.68 19.64 -15.84
N GLY A 60 3.85 19.50 -15.21
CA GLY A 60 4.45 20.53 -14.34
C GLY A 60 4.07 20.43 -12.86
N TYR A 61 3.10 19.59 -12.49
CA TYR A 61 2.68 19.36 -11.10
C TYR A 61 3.54 18.29 -10.40
N ASN A 62 4.87 18.35 -10.58
CA ASN A 62 5.78 17.33 -10.04
C ASN A 62 5.65 17.19 -8.53
N ASP A 63 5.64 18.30 -7.78
CA ASP A 63 5.58 18.25 -6.32
C ASP A 63 4.26 17.66 -5.81
N THR A 64 3.12 18.01 -6.43
CA THR A 64 1.81 17.44 -6.06
C THR A 64 1.74 15.94 -6.34
N VAL A 65 2.23 15.49 -7.49
CA VAL A 65 2.30 14.06 -7.81
C VAL A 65 3.24 13.35 -6.83
N THR A 66 4.37 13.97 -6.51
CA THR A 66 5.32 13.45 -5.52
C THR A 66 4.69 13.29 -4.15
N ASP A 67 3.91 14.27 -3.68
CA ASP A 67 3.22 14.18 -2.39
C ASP A 67 2.24 13.01 -2.34
N LEU A 68 1.48 12.80 -3.43
CA LEU A 68 0.58 11.64 -3.55
C LEU A 68 1.33 10.31 -3.53
N LEU A 69 2.45 10.23 -4.25
CA LEU A 69 3.31 9.04 -4.26
C LEU A 69 3.92 8.79 -2.88
N TRP A 70 4.33 9.84 -2.17
CA TRP A 70 4.88 9.74 -0.83
C TRP A 70 3.85 9.26 0.19
N LEU A 71 2.62 9.80 0.14
CA LEU A 71 1.52 9.31 0.97
C LEU A 71 1.21 7.84 0.69
N ARG A 72 1.23 7.43 -0.59
CA ARG A 72 1.04 6.03 -0.98
C ARG A 72 2.17 5.14 -0.47
N LEU A 73 3.41 5.61 -0.55
CA LEU A 73 4.58 4.89 -0.06
C LEU A 73 4.51 4.64 1.45
N ILE A 74 4.15 5.66 2.25
CA ILE A 74 4.04 5.53 3.71
C ILE A 74 3.02 4.45 4.12
N GLN A 75 1.93 4.31 3.37
CA GLN A 75 0.88 3.34 3.69
C GLN A 75 1.35 1.89 3.57
N ASP A 76 2.32 1.62 2.70
CA ASP A 76 2.78 0.27 2.35
C ASP A 76 4.31 0.17 2.46
N TYR A 77 4.89 0.87 3.43
CA TYR A 77 6.33 1.11 3.48
C TYR A 77 7.16 -0.12 3.88
N ASP A 78 6.50 -1.13 4.46
CA ASP A 78 7.03 -2.45 4.83
C ASP A 78 6.83 -3.51 3.73
N TYR A 79 6.28 -3.12 2.58
CA TYR A 79 6.01 -4.06 1.50
C TYR A 79 7.30 -4.59 0.86
N CYS A 80 7.42 -5.91 0.81
CA CYS A 80 8.52 -6.64 0.21
C CYS A 80 7.98 -7.84 -0.59
N GLU A 81 8.24 -7.88 -1.90
CA GLU A 81 7.70 -8.89 -2.82
C GLU A 81 8.13 -10.32 -2.45
N TYR A 82 9.37 -10.47 -1.99
CA TYR A 82 9.98 -11.78 -1.69
C TYR A 82 9.62 -12.34 -0.31
N ALA A 83 9.09 -11.53 0.61
CA ALA A 83 8.70 -11.98 1.95
C ALA A 83 7.56 -13.03 1.93
N LYS A 84 6.80 -13.11 0.83
CA LYS A 84 5.65 -14.02 0.68
C LYS A 84 5.97 -15.38 0.05
N SER A 85 7.16 -15.59 -0.52
CA SER A 85 7.48 -16.83 -1.26
C SER A 85 8.06 -17.95 -0.39
N LYS A 86 8.63 -17.62 0.79
CA LYS A 86 9.07 -18.62 1.78
C LYS A 86 8.09 -18.68 2.94
N LYS A 87 7.07 -19.54 2.82
CA LYS A 87 6.42 -20.16 3.98
C LYS A 87 7.44 -21.14 4.58
N SER A 88 8.41 -20.62 5.34
CA SER A 88 9.35 -21.45 6.09
C SER A 88 8.63 -21.99 7.32
N ASP A 89 8.53 -23.31 7.42
CA ASP A 89 8.00 -24.11 8.53
C ASP A 89 8.79 -23.91 9.83
N SER A 90 8.83 -22.69 10.36
CA SER A 90 9.49 -22.39 11.63
C SER A 90 8.66 -21.40 12.41
N ILE A 91 8.21 -21.86 13.58
CA ILE A 91 7.34 -21.21 14.57
C ILE A 91 7.96 -19.90 15.17
N TRP A 92 9.15 -19.50 14.72
CA TRP A 92 9.86 -18.28 15.13
C TRP A 92 10.02 -17.29 13.96
N SER A 93 8.93 -16.99 13.26
CA SER A 93 8.86 -15.98 12.19
C SER A 93 8.86 -14.54 12.72
N GLY A 94 9.70 -14.23 13.72
CA GLY A 94 9.91 -12.88 14.27
C GLY A 94 11.33 -12.35 14.03
N MET A 95 12.23 -13.20 13.52
CA MET A 95 13.57 -12.80 13.13
C MET A 95 13.63 -12.65 11.61
N GLN A 96 13.63 -11.39 11.17
CA GLN A 96 13.76 -11.03 9.77
C GLN A 96 15.04 -11.64 9.18
N VAL A 97 14.91 -12.33 8.06
CA VAL A 97 16.03 -12.89 7.32
C VAL A 97 16.83 -11.70 6.76
N ARG A 98 18.08 -11.51 7.21
CA ARG A 98 19.02 -10.48 6.68
C ARG A 98 19.28 -10.59 5.18
N ASN A 99 18.85 -11.70 4.57
CA ASN A 99 18.74 -11.91 3.13
C ASN A 99 17.25 -12.06 2.75
N SER A 100 16.44 -11.03 3.05
CA SER A 100 15.14 -10.92 2.40
C SER A 100 15.45 -10.79 0.91
N GLY A 101 14.76 -11.51 0.04
CA GLY A 101 15.04 -11.42 -1.41
C GLY A 101 14.70 -10.05 -2.02
N CYS A 102 14.32 -9.07 -1.21
CA CYS A 102 13.90 -7.75 -1.66
C CYS A 102 15.10 -6.92 -2.04
N ASN A 103 15.36 -6.88 -3.34
CA ASN A 103 16.40 -6.10 -3.96
C ASN A 103 15.76 -5.21 -5.02
N LYS A 104 15.85 -3.89 -4.83
CA LYS A 104 15.25 -2.88 -5.69
C LYS A 104 13.76 -3.15 -5.96
N GLY A 105 13.02 -3.44 -4.89
CA GLY A 105 11.58 -3.71 -4.93
C GLY A 105 10.72 -2.45 -5.10
N TRP A 106 9.41 -2.60 -4.89
CA TRP A 106 8.43 -1.51 -5.02
C TRP A 106 8.78 -0.27 -4.19
N VAL A 107 9.18 -0.47 -2.93
CA VAL A 107 9.58 0.63 -2.03
C VAL A 107 10.74 1.43 -2.60
N PHE A 108 11.76 0.74 -3.14
CA PHE A 108 12.91 1.40 -3.78
C PHE A 108 12.45 2.21 -5.01
N HIS A 109 11.68 1.62 -5.91
CA HIS A 109 11.22 2.31 -7.11
C HIS A 109 10.31 3.51 -6.81
N MET A 110 9.49 3.43 -5.77
CA MET A 110 8.70 4.56 -5.28
C MET A 110 9.60 5.69 -4.78
N LEU A 111 10.57 5.39 -3.92
CA LEU A 111 11.56 6.38 -3.44
C LEU A 111 12.37 6.98 -4.59
N ASP A 112 12.77 6.16 -5.55
CA ASP A 112 13.55 6.56 -6.71
C ASP A 112 12.81 7.61 -7.55
N ILE A 113 11.53 7.36 -7.83
CA ILE A 113 10.69 8.28 -8.61
C ILE A 113 10.32 9.53 -7.82
N ILE A 114 10.01 9.40 -6.54
CA ILE A 114 9.73 10.54 -5.65
C ILE A 114 10.92 11.51 -5.64
N THR A 115 12.13 10.96 -5.48
CA THR A 115 13.38 11.75 -5.46
C THR A 115 13.77 12.29 -6.84
N GLU A 116 13.34 11.64 -7.93
CA GLU A 116 13.51 12.16 -9.28
C GLU A 116 12.55 13.31 -9.61
N LEU A 117 11.27 13.16 -9.27
CA LEU A 117 10.23 14.15 -9.53
C LEU A 117 10.41 15.43 -8.71
N SER A 118 10.73 15.29 -7.41
CA SER A 118 11.00 16.44 -6.53
C SER A 118 12.35 16.31 -5.82
N PRO A 119 13.45 16.73 -6.47
CA PRO A 119 14.79 16.57 -5.89
C PRO A 119 15.05 17.44 -4.65
N ARG A 120 14.17 18.42 -4.36
CA ARG A 120 14.25 19.25 -3.15
C ARG A 120 13.49 18.63 -1.98
N PHE A 121 12.70 17.58 -2.21
CA PHE A 121 11.95 16.92 -1.16
C PHE A 121 12.87 16.08 -0.29
N ARG A 122 13.35 16.69 0.79
CA ARG A 122 14.37 16.12 1.69
C ARG A 122 13.95 14.81 2.36
N THR A 123 12.69 14.70 2.77
CA THR A 123 12.23 13.60 3.63
C THR A 123 12.51 12.21 3.03
N PRO A 124 12.14 11.92 1.77
CA PRO A 124 12.51 10.68 1.08
C PRO A 124 14.00 10.34 1.14
N TYR A 125 14.89 11.32 1.02
CA TYR A 125 16.34 11.09 1.14
C TYR A 125 16.77 10.81 2.58
N ALA A 126 16.17 11.51 3.55
CA ALA A 126 16.55 11.40 4.95
C ALA A 126 16.07 10.10 5.61
N THR A 127 14.94 9.54 5.17
CA THR A 127 14.33 8.34 5.75
C THR A 127 14.28 7.14 4.81
N GLY A 128 14.37 7.35 3.49
CA GLY A 128 14.24 6.30 2.49
C GLY A 128 15.29 5.20 2.62
N GLY A 129 16.56 5.57 2.76
CA GLY A 129 17.63 4.59 2.96
C GLY A 129 17.43 3.74 4.22
N LEU A 130 17.06 4.36 5.35
CA LEU A 130 16.77 3.64 6.59
C LEU A 130 15.65 2.62 6.42
N VAL A 131 14.60 2.99 5.70
CA VAL A 131 13.47 2.08 5.48
C VAL A 131 13.87 0.92 4.58
N LEU A 132 14.65 1.19 3.54
CA LEU A 132 15.20 0.15 2.69
C LEU A 132 16.08 -0.82 3.50
N ASP A 133 17.00 -0.32 4.32
CA ASP A 133 17.90 -1.17 5.13
C ASP A 133 17.18 -2.00 6.20
N PHE A 134 16.26 -1.38 6.95
CA PHE A 134 15.75 -1.96 8.19
C PHE A 134 14.35 -2.53 8.09
N LEU A 135 13.47 -1.96 7.27
CA LEU A 135 12.08 -2.45 7.16
C LEU A 135 11.96 -3.55 6.10
N VAL A 136 12.59 -3.36 4.94
CA VAL A 136 12.49 -4.32 3.82
C VAL A 136 13.79 -5.10 3.55
N HIS A 137 14.89 -4.72 4.20
CA HIS A 137 16.24 -5.31 4.03
C HIS A 137 16.80 -5.25 2.60
N ASP A 138 16.49 -4.17 1.87
CA ASP A 138 17.03 -3.85 0.56
C ASP A 138 18.26 -2.93 0.68
N SER A 139 19.38 -3.51 1.11
CA SER A 139 20.63 -2.77 1.31
C SER A 139 21.16 -2.14 0.01
N ASN A 140 21.01 -2.84 -1.12
CA ASN A 140 21.41 -2.31 -2.44
C ASN A 140 20.56 -1.11 -2.86
N GLY A 141 19.24 -1.16 -2.64
CA GLY A 141 18.35 -0.04 -2.86
C GLY A 141 18.70 1.14 -1.96
N ALA A 142 19.01 0.87 -0.69
CA ALA A 142 19.43 1.89 0.27
C ALA A 142 20.70 2.62 -0.18
N THR A 143 21.72 1.89 -0.64
CA THR A 143 22.96 2.47 -1.21
C THR A 143 22.64 3.51 -2.29
N LEU A 144 21.78 3.15 -3.25
CA LEU A 144 21.40 4.04 -4.35
C LEU A 144 20.65 5.31 -3.88
N ILE A 145 19.79 5.18 -2.86
CA ILE A 145 19.09 6.35 -2.29
C ILE A 145 20.07 7.23 -1.51
N TYR A 146 20.98 6.65 -0.73
CA TYR A 146 21.99 7.42 0.00
C TYR A 146 22.98 8.12 -0.95
N ASP A 147 23.41 7.48 -2.04
CA ASP A 147 24.25 8.10 -3.07
C ASP A 147 23.59 9.35 -3.65
N LYS A 148 22.29 9.28 -3.96
CA LYS A 148 21.53 10.46 -4.40
C LYS A 148 21.41 11.50 -3.28
N ALA A 149 21.23 11.07 -2.03
CA ALA A 149 21.06 11.93 -0.88
C ALA A 149 22.31 12.76 -0.57
N VAL A 150 23.51 12.15 -0.59
CA VAL A 150 24.77 12.86 -0.28
C VAL A 150 25.15 13.87 -1.36
N ILE A 151 24.79 13.61 -2.63
CA ILE A 151 24.96 14.56 -3.73
C ILE A 151 23.98 15.73 -3.57
N ARG A 152 22.72 15.45 -3.21
CA ARG A 152 21.66 16.46 -3.14
C ARG A 152 21.73 17.32 -1.88
N PHE A 153 22.14 16.74 -0.76
CA PHE A 153 22.18 17.37 0.56
C PHE A 153 23.56 17.22 1.22
N PRO A 154 24.63 17.78 0.62
CA PRO A 154 26.01 17.55 1.04
C PRO A 154 26.37 18.16 2.41
N ASN A 155 25.54 19.05 2.94
CA ASN A 155 25.75 19.70 4.24
C ASN A 155 24.77 19.22 5.31
N ASP A 156 23.96 18.20 5.00
CA ASP A 156 22.94 17.67 5.90
C ASP A 156 23.52 16.56 6.76
N TRP A 157 23.98 16.94 7.96
CA TRP A 157 24.61 16.02 8.91
C TRP A 157 23.80 14.73 9.16
N PRO A 158 22.47 14.78 9.44
CA PRO A 158 21.68 13.55 9.59
C PRO A 158 21.72 12.60 8.40
N ILE A 159 21.68 13.12 7.17
CA ILE A 159 21.79 12.31 5.95
C ILE A 159 23.18 11.69 5.84
N LEU A 160 24.23 12.49 6.00
CA LEU A 160 25.62 12.04 5.90
C LEU A 160 25.96 10.98 6.94
N TYR A 161 25.51 11.17 8.18
CA TYR A 161 25.73 10.22 9.26
C TYR A 161 25.09 8.85 8.95
N ARG A 162 23.86 8.84 8.44
CA ARG A 162 23.14 7.60 8.08
C ARG A 162 23.75 6.92 6.87
N ALA A 163 24.14 7.69 5.85
CA ALA A 163 24.84 7.15 4.68
C ALA A 163 26.20 6.53 5.07
N GLY A 164 26.94 7.19 5.96
CA GLY A 164 28.19 6.65 6.50
C GLY A 164 27.99 5.37 7.31
N TYR A 165 26.96 5.35 8.17
CA TYR A 165 26.59 4.15 8.93
C TYR A 165 26.22 2.98 8.01
N HIS A 166 25.39 3.23 6.99
CA HIS A 166 25.02 2.26 5.97
C HIS A 166 26.25 1.68 5.27
N TYR A 167 27.14 2.55 4.78
CA TYR A 167 28.37 2.13 4.10
C TYR A 167 29.29 1.29 5.00
N MET A 168 29.40 1.65 6.28
CA MET A 168 30.16 0.83 7.24
C MET A 168 29.52 -0.54 7.45
N ALA A 169 28.19 -0.61 7.59
CA ALA A 169 27.47 -1.86 7.80
C ALA A 169 27.56 -2.80 6.60
N GLU A 170 27.50 -2.27 5.36
CA GLU A 170 27.67 -3.04 4.13
C GLU A 170 29.07 -3.66 4.03
N ASN A 171 30.10 -2.87 4.33
CA ASN A 171 31.51 -3.29 4.27
C ASN A 171 31.95 -4.21 5.43
N GLN A 172 31.16 -4.31 6.51
CA GLN A 172 31.41 -5.21 7.64
C GLN A 172 30.92 -6.64 7.41
N ASN A 173 30.37 -6.97 6.23
CA ASN A 173 30.14 -8.36 5.82
C ASN A 173 31.45 -9.08 5.45
N ILE A 174 32.31 -9.25 6.46
CA ILE A 174 33.33 -10.32 6.58
C ILE A 174 32.65 -11.55 7.19
#